data_AF-A0A5M8RUM3-F1
#
_entry.id   AF-A0A5M8RUM3-F1
#
_cell.length_a   1.000
_cell.length_b   1.000
_cell.length_c   1.000
_cell.angle_alpha   90.00
_cell.angle_beta   90.00
_cell.angle_gamma   90.00
#
_symmetry.space_group_name_H-M   'P 1'
#
loop_
_entity.id
_entity.type
_entity.pdbx_description
1 polymer ?
#
loop_
_entity_poly.entity_id
_entity_poly.type
_entity_poly.pdbx_seq_one_letter_code
_entity_poly.pdbx_strand_id
1 'polypeptide(L)'
;MSIEYKDISYSTYMDGVEVTETDTQINISAFDLIDGDSRQHFEAVSFNLDQDDEFSILYELFIVIDAETGIFKYHLDKTFLDGFYFPSYEGTDKLFHTFMEIEVKPSGERKGFVHPLVQPPVKEGETNEPT
;
A
#
# COMPACT_ATOMS: atom_id res chain seq x y z
N MET A 1 -11.71 -0.71 -16.32
CA MET A 1 -11.51 -1.00 -14.89
C MET A 1 -10.54 -2.14 -14.77
N SER A 2 -9.30 -1.86 -14.38
CA SER A 2 -8.35 -2.90 -13.96
C SER A 2 -7.43 -2.32 -12.88
N ILE A 3 -7.84 -2.48 -11.63
CA ILE A 3 -6.89 -2.43 -10.52
C ILE A 3 -6.29 -3.82 -10.44
N GLU A 4 -4.98 -3.90 -10.62
CA GLU A 4 -4.24 -5.16 -10.58
C GLU A 4 -3.87 -5.49 -9.14
N TYR A 5 -4.21 -6.70 -8.70
CA TYR A 5 -3.83 -7.21 -7.39
C TYR A 5 -2.69 -8.19 -7.56
N LYS A 6 -1.56 -7.91 -6.92
CA LYS A 6 -0.38 -8.77 -7.01
C LYS A 6 0.36 -8.83 -5.68
N ASP A 7 0.39 -10.02 -5.11
CA ASP A 7 1.17 -10.29 -3.91
C ASP A 7 2.67 -10.19 -4.19
N ILE A 8 3.39 -9.54 -3.28
CA ILE A 8 4.85 -9.44 -3.30
C ILE A 8 5.39 -10.22 -2.10
N SER A 9 6.13 -11.30 -2.38
CA SER A 9 6.82 -12.06 -1.34
C SER A 9 7.96 -11.24 -0.74
N TYR A 10 7.93 -10.97 0.56
CA TYR A 10 8.95 -10.17 1.24
C TYR A 10 9.15 -10.61 2.70
N SER A 11 10.35 -10.47 3.26
CA SER A 11 10.64 -10.92 4.63
C SER A 11 9.80 -10.20 5.69
N THR A 12 9.50 -8.94 5.44
CA THR A 12 8.51 -8.17 6.18
C THR A 12 7.18 -8.24 5.44
N TYR A 13 6.13 -8.75 6.06
CA TYR A 13 4.87 -9.08 5.38
C TYR A 13 3.65 -8.67 6.20
N MET A 14 2.48 -8.65 5.55
CA MET A 14 1.21 -8.26 6.13
C MET A 14 0.38 -9.51 6.45
N ASP A 15 0.02 -9.68 7.71
CA ASP A 15 -0.88 -10.74 8.17
C ASP A 15 -2.30 -10.20 8.34
N GLY A 16 -3.26 -10.77 7.61
CA GLY A 16 -4.69 -10.39 7.68
C GLY A 16 -5.11 -9.18 6.84
N VAL A 17 -4.24 -8.66 5.96
CA VAL A 17 -4.61 -7.53 5.08
C VAL A 17 -5.61 -7.98 4.01
N GLU A 18 -6.72 -7.24 3.93
CA GLU A 18 -7.73 -7.36 2.90
C GLU A 18 -7.99 -5.97 2.34
N VAL A 19 -8.02 -5.87 1.01
CA VAL A 19 -8.34 -4.62 0.31
C VAL A 19 -9.62 -4.83 -0.46
N THR A 20 -10.61 -3.99 -0.17
CA THR A 20 -11.92 -4.02 -0.85
C THR A 20 -12.17 -2.70 -1.53
N GLU A 21 -12.53 -2.76 -2.80
CA GLU A 21 -12.98 -1.61 -3.58
C GLU A 21 -14.52 -1.53 -3.54
N THR A 22 -15.02 -0.31 -3.43
CA THR A 22 -16.42 0.04 -3.68
C THR A 22 -16.51 1.01 -4.84
N ASP A 23 -17.73 1.37 -5.24
CA ASP A 23 -17.96 2.36 -6.30
C ASP A 23 -17.34 3.74 -6.03
N THR A 24 -16.93 4.07 -4.79
CA THR A 24 -16.37 5.39 -4.43
C THR A 24 -15.17 5.35 -3.50
N GLN A 25 -14.82 4.20 -2.93
CA GLN A 25 -13.82 4.08 -1.86
C GLN A 25 -12.93 2.87 -2.01
N ILE A 26 -11.73 2.97 -1.44
CA ILE A 26 -10.90 1.83 -1.06
C ILE A 26 -11.01 1.67 0.46
N ASN A 27 -11.23 0.44 0.90
CA ASN A 27 -11.16 0.04 2.30
C ASN A 27 -10.06 -0.98 2.48
N ILE A 28 -9.23 -0.77 3.50
CA ILE A 28 -8.16 -1.68 3.90
C ILE A 28 -8.47 -2.15 5.31
N SER A 29 -8.49 -3.46 5.52
CA SER A 29 -8.71 -4.05 6.83
C SER A 29 -7.61 -3.66 7.82
N ALA A 30 -7.88 -3.85 9.11
CA ALA A 30 -6.80 -3.87 10.08
C ALA A 30 -5.93 -5.11 9.82
N PHE A 31 -4.62 -4.97 9.97
CA PHE A 31 -3.67 -6.05 9.74
C PHE A 31 -2.45 -5.84 10.63
N ASP A 32 -1.57 -6.83 10.63
CA ASP A 32 -0.30 -6.74 11.34
C ASP A 32 0.86 -6.83 10.36
N LEU A 33 1.77 -5.86 10.45
CA LEU A 33 3.05 -5.92 9.75
C LEU A 33 4.04 -6.72 10.59
N ILE A 34 4.49 -7.85 10.05
CA ILE A 34 5.40 -8.78 10.72
C ILE A 34 6.81 -8.59 10.15
N ASP A 35 7.78 -8.35 11.02
CA ASP A 35 9.20 -8.25 10.69
C ASP A 35 10.04 -9.09 11.67
N GLY A 36 10.33 -10.34 11.28
CA GLY A 36 10.91 -11.33 12.19
C GLY A 36 9.99 -11.59 13.40
N ASP A 37 10.49 -11.31 14.61
CA ASP A 37 9.71 -11.43 15.86
C ASP A 37 8.91 -10.16 16.19
N SER A 38 9.09 -9.08 15.41
CA SER A 38 8.39 -7.81 15.62
C SER A 38 7.03 -7.83 14.92
N ARG A 39 6.04 -7.26 15.61
CA ARG A 39 4.67 -7.10 15.09
C ARG A 39 4.22 -5.68 15.32
N GLN A 40 3.75 -5.03 14.27
CA GLN A 40 3.13 -3.72 14.36
C GLN A 40 1.71 -3.74 13.80
N HIS A 41 0.75 -3.31 14.62
CA HIS A 41 -0.66 -3.23 14.23
C HIS A 41 -0.93 -1.99 13.37
N PHE A 42 -1.68 -2.20 12.30
CA PHE A 42 -2.29 -1.14 11.50
C PHE A 42 -3.80 -1.22 11.66
N GLU A 43 -4.41 -0.09 12.03
CA GLU A 43 -5.87 0.06 12.08
C GLU A 43 -6.45 0.04 10.67
N ALA A 44 -7.71 -0.40 10.56
CA ALA A 44 -8.46 -0.32 9.31
C ALA A 44 -8.56 1.14 8.84
N VAL A 45 -8.42 1.35 7.53
CA VAL A 45 -8.52 2.68 6.91
C VAL A 45 -9.40 2.63 5.67
N SER A 46 -10.16 3.70 5.48
CA SER A 46 -11.00 3.92 4.29
C SER A 46 -10.76 5.32 3.76
N PHE A 47 -10.66 5.45 2.45
CA PHE A 47 -10.58 6.76 1.78
C PHE A 47 -11.33 6.75 0.46
N ASN A 48 -11.83 7.93 0.08
CA ASN A 48 -12.55 8.13 -1.16
C ASN A 48 -11.58 8.23 -2.33
N LEU A 49 -11.99 7.67 -3.46
CA LEU A 49 -11.41 7.90 -4.77
C LEU A 49 -12.26 8.96 -5.47
N ASP A 50 -12.04 10.22 -5.09
CA ASP A 50 -12.74 11.34 -5.71
C ASP A 50 -12.36 11.44 -7.19
N GLN A 51 -13.32 11.90 -7.98
CA GLN A 51 -13.15 12.26 -9.38
C GLN A 51 -13.03 13.78 -9.49
N ASP A 52 -12.20 14.24 -10.43
CA ASP A 52 -12.15 15.63 -10.87
C ASP A 52 -12.68 15.73 -12.31
N ASP A 53 -13.30 16.85 -12.65
CA ASP A 53 -13.94 17.04 -13.96
C ASP A 53 -12.95 17.37 -15.08
N GLU A 54 -11.74 17.82 -14.73
CA GLU A 54 -10.74 18.32 -15.68
C GLU A 54 -9.51 17.42 -15.77
N PHE A 55 -8.99 16.95 -14.63
CA PHE A 55 -7.74 16.20 -14.56
C PHE A 55 -7.94 14.79 -13.98
N SER A 56 -7.12 13.84 -14.43
CA SER A 56 -6.98 12.58 -13.71
C SER A 56 -6.39 12.85 -12.33
N ILE A 57 -6.85 12.12 -11.31
CA ILE A 57 -6.27 12.14 -9.96
C ILE A 57 -5.51 10.84 -9.73
N LEU A 58 -4.25 10.93 -9.33
CA LEU A 58 -3.45 9.80 -8.87
C LEU A 58 -3.48 9.73 -7.34
N TYR A 59 -3.87 8.57 -6.81
CA TYR A 59 -3.81 8.25 -5.39
C TYR A 59 -2.69 7.23 -5.18
N GLU A 60 -1.70 7.60 -4.37
CA GLU A 60 -0.59 6.72 -4.00
C GLU A 60 -0.60 6.51 -2.50
N LEU A 61 -0.78 5.26 -2.07
CA LEU A 61 -0.71 4.89 -0.66
C LEU A 61 0.61 4.17 -0.40
N PHE A 62 1.43 4.82 0.42
CA PHE A 62 2.70 4.30 0.88
C PHE A 62 2.59 3.77 2.30
N ILE A 63 3.45 2.81 2.60
CA ILE A 63 3.87 2.52 3.97
C ILE A 63 5.26 3.13 4.13
N VAL A 64 5.39 3.99 5.13
CA VAL A 64 6.63 4.70 5.44
C VAL A 64 7.04 4.41 6.88
N ILE A 65 8.33 4.54 7.15
CA ILE A 65 8.89 4.43 8.50
C ILE A 65 9.14 5.85 9.00
N ASP A 66 8.45 6.22 10.07
CA ASP A 66 8.61 7.50 10.75
C ASP A 66 10.08 7.74 11.12
N ALA A 67 10.64 8.85 10.65
CA ALA A 67 12.08 9.09 10.75
C ALA A 67 12.57 9.29 12.19
N GLU A 68 11.69 9.70 13.10
CA GLU A 68 12.04 9.98 14.50
C GLU A 68 11.82 8.77 15.40
N THR A 69 10.70 8.06 15.20
CA THR A 69 10.25 6.98 16.08
C THR A 69 10.57 5.59 15.54
N GLY A 70 10.81 5.46 14.23
CA GLY A 70 10.99 4.17 13.56
C GLY A 70 9.70 3.37 13.39
N ILE A 71 8.54 3.95 13.69
CA ILE A 71 7.22 3.30 13.60
C ILE A 71 6.71 3.35 12.16
N PHE A 72 6.15 2.25 11.66
CA PHE A 72 5.53 2.22 10.33
C PHE A 72 4.20 2.99 10.34
N LYS A 73 3.87 3.70 9.27
CA LYS A 73 2.57 4.38 9.13
C LYS A 73 2.17 4.49 7.67
N TYR A 74 0.88 4.72 7.44
CA TYR A 74 0.37 5.06 6.12
C TYR A 74 0.71 6.50 5.74
N HIS A 75 0.97 6.72 4.46
CA HIS A 75 1.07 8.04 3.84
C HIS A 75 0.29 8.00 2.53
N LEU A 76 -0.75 8.82 2.39
CA LEU A 76 -1.56 8.90 1.18
C LEU A 76 -1.28 10.22 0.46
N ASP A 77 -0.76 10.13 -0.75
CA ASP A 77 -0.67 11.26 -1.67
C ASP A 77 -1.85 11.27 -2.64
N LYS A 78 -2.36 12.48 -2.90
CA LYS A 78 -3.39 12.76 -3.90
C LYS A 78 -2.85 13.83 -4.84
N THR A 79 -2.60 13.45 -6.08
CA THR A 79 -1.97 14.31 -7.08
C THR A 79 -2.89 14.51 -8.27
N PHE A 80 -3.12 15.77 -8.65
CA PHE A 80 -3.79 16.09 -9.91
C PHE A 80 -2.78 15.97 -11.06
N LEU A 81 -3.09 15.16 -12.06
CA LEU A 81 -2.24 14.95 -13.24
C LEU A 81 -2.47 16.08 -14.25
N ASP A 82 -2.12 17.31 -13.85
CA ASP A 82 -2.25 18.55 -14.60
C ASP A 82 -1.06 18.85 -15.53
N GLY A 83 0.00 18.03 -15.44
CA GLY A 83 1.23 18.17 -16.21
C GLY A 83 2.26 19.14 -15.61
N PHE A 84 1.97 19.76 -14.47
CA PHE A 84 2.88 20.66 -13.76
C PHE A 84 3.61 19.96 -12.61
N TYR A 85 2.92 19.07 -11.90
CA TYR A 85 3.48 18.35 -10.78
C TYR A 85 3.68 16.87 -11.12
N PHE A 86 4.92 16.41 -10.96
CA PHE A 86 5.22 14.99 -11.09
C PHE A 86 4.87 14.28 -9.78
N PRO A 87 4.06 13.21 -9.81
CA PRO A 87 3.78 12.44 -8.62
C PRO A 87 5.05 11.74 -8.14
N SER A 88 5.48 12.09 -6.94
CA SER A 88 6.58 11.41 -6.27
C SER A 88 6.47 11.62 -4.77
N TYR A 89 6.77 10.56 -4.02
CA TYR A 89 6.91 10.68 -2.57
C TYR A 89 8.08 11.61 -2.21
N GLU A 90 7.78 12.74 -1.57
CA GLU A 90 8.77 13.74 -1.10
C GLU A 90 8.77 13.91 0.43
N GLY A 91 8.21 12.94 1.17
CA GLY A 91 8.13 12.99 2.63
C GLY A 91 9.48 12.82 3.35
N THR A 92 9.56 13.32 4.59
CA THR A 92 10.75 13.19 5.46
C THR A 92 10.93 11.77 6.00
N ASP A 93 9.85 10.98 6.03
CA ASP A 93 9.86 9.60 6.50
C ASP A 93 10.49 8.69 5.45
N LYS A 94 11.04 7.56 5.89
CA LYS A 94 11.69 6.62 4.97
C LYS A 94 10.61 5.81 4.25
N LEU A 95 10.54 5.92 2.92
CA LEU A 95 9.68 5.05 2.13
C LEU A 95 10.07 3.57 2.32
N PHE A 96 9.11 2.76 2.71
CA PHE A 96 9.28 1.32 2.86
C PHE A 96 8.61 0.57 1.70
N HIS A 97 7.36 0.90 1.37
CA HIS A 97 6.59 0.19 0.36
C HIS A 97 5.56 1.07 -0.33
N THR A 98 5.49 1.00 -1.67
CA THR A 98 4.36 1.54 -2.44
C THR A 98 3.26 0.49 -2.48
N PHE A 99 2.34 0.60 -1.53
CA PHE A 99 1.30 -0.39 -1.32
C PHE A 99 0.21 -0.34 -2.39
N MET A 100 -0.15 0.85 -2.85
CA MET A 100 -1.19 1.04 -3.85
C MET A 100 -0.93 2.29 -4.68
N GLU A 101 -1.28 2.23 -5.96
CA GLU A 101 -1.37 3.38 -6.86
C GLU A 101 -2.65 3.25 -7.68
N ILE A 102 -3.52 4.26 -7.68
CA ILE A 102 -4.76 4.27 -8.46
C ILE A 102 -4.93 5.62 -9.14
N GLU A 103 -5.05 5.60 -10.47
CA GLU A 103 -5.49 6.76 -11.25
C GLU A 103 -7.01 6.70 -11.44
N VAL A 104 -7.68 7.80 -11.09
CA VAL A 104 -9.10 8.07 -11.36
C VAL A 104 -9.20 9.11 -12.46
N LYS A 105 -9.73 8.76 -13.62
CA LYS A 105 -9.92 9.69 -14.74
C LYS A 105 -11.18 10.55 -14.56
N PRO A 106 -11.31 11.68 -15.28
CA PRO A 106 -12.56 12.46 -15.33
C PRO A 106 -13.79 11.70 -15.85
N SER A 107 -13.61 10.55 -16.49
CA SER A 107 -14.72 9.66 -16.87
C SER A 107 -15.21 8.78 -15.72
N GLY A 108 -14.55 8.80 -14.57
CA GLY A 108 -14.74 7.85 -13.46
C GLY A 108 -14.01 6.52 -13.66
N GLU A 109 -13.30 6.33 -14.78
CA GLU A 109 -12.51 5.12 -15.00
C GLU A 109 -11.33 5.04 -14.02
N ARG A 110 -11.16 3.85 -13.42
CA ARG A 110 -10.05 3.53 -12.51
C ARG A 110 -9.09 2.51 -13.11
N LYS A 111 -7.80 2.76 -12.92
CA LYS A 111 -6.70 1.84 -13.24
C LYS A 111 -5.60 1.98 -12.18
N GLY A 112 -4.86 0.92 -11.92
CA GLY A 112 -3.82 0.97 -10.90
C GLY A 112 -3.40 -0.40 -10.42
N PHE A 113 -2.76 -0.44 -9.26
CA PHE A 113 -2.38 -1.68 -8.60
C PHE A 113 -2.51 -1.59 -7.09
N VAL A 114 -2.62 -2.77 -6.47
CA VAL A 114 -2.47 -3.00 -5.03
C VAL A 114 -1.47 -4.15 -4.86
N HIS A 115 -0.47 -3.94 -4.01
CA HIS A 115 0.61 -4.90 -3.78
C HIS A 115 0.71 -5.27 -2.30
N PRO A 116 -0.09 -6.21 -1.79
CA PRO A 116 0.11 -6.75 -0.45
C PRO A 116 1.46 -7.43 -0.33
N LEU A 117 2.14 -7.24 0.80
CA LEU A 117 3.35 -8.00 1.11
C LEU A 117 2.95 -9.30 1.79
N VAL A 118 3.35 -10.44 1.24
CA VAL A 118 2.99 -11.77 1.77
C VAL A 118 4.22 -12.52 2.26
N GLN A 119 4.00 -13.43 3.22
CA GLN A 119 5.08 -14.26 3.75
C GLN A 119 5.71 -15.09 2.63
N PRO A 120 7.05 -15.14 2.51
CA PRO A 120 7.71 -16.01 1.57
C PRO A 120 7.39 -17.47 1.88
N PRO A 121 7.24 -18.34 0.86
CA PRO A 121 7.04 -19.76 1.10
C PRO A 121 8.21 -20.32 1.90
N VAL A 122 7.91 -20.99 3.02
CA VAL A 122 8.92 -21.72 3.78
C VAL A 122 9.42 -22.87 2.91
N LYS A 123 10.72 -22.89 2.59
CA LYS A 123 11.30 -24.07 1.96
C LYS A 123 11.29 -25.21 2.98
N GLU A 124 10.53 -26.27 2.72
CA GLU A 124 10.63 -27.50 3.50
C GLU A 124 12.07 -28.04 3.39
N GLY A 125 12.79 -28.13 4.52
CA GLY A 125 14.09 -28.83 4.57
C GLY A 125 15.16 -28.28 5.52
N GLU A 126 15.03 -27.09 6.11
CA GLU A 126 15.96 -26.64 7.15
C GLU A 126 15.50 -27.09 8.55
N THR A 127 15.52 -28.41 8.77
CA THR A 127 15.62 -28.95 10.12
C THR A 127 16.99 -28.56 10.68
N ASN A 128 17.00 -27.55 11.56
CA ASN A 128 18.10 -27.33 12.49
C ASN A 128 18.09 -28.46 13.54
N GLU A 129 18.54 -29.66 13.17
CA GLU A 129 18.97 -30.62 14.19
C GLU A 129 20.35 -30.18 14.71
N PRO A 130 20.50 -29.91 16.01
CA PRO A 130 21.81 -29.65 16.59
C PRO A 130 22.60 -30.96 16.67
N THR A 131 23.69 -31.06 15.91
CA THR A 131 24.76 -32.06 16.15
C THR A 131 25.62 -31.69 17.36
#